data_AF-A0A7W1KJQ2-F1
#
_entry.id   AF-A0A7W1KJQ2-F1
#
_cell.length_a   1.000
_cell.length_b   1.000
_cell.length_c   1.000
_cell.angle_alpha   90.00
_cell.angle_beta   90.00
_cell.angle_gamma   90.00
#
_symmetry.space_group_name_H-M   'P 1'
#
loop_
_entity.id
_entity.type
_entity.pdbx_description
1 polymer ?
#
loop_
_entity_poly.entity_id
_entity_poly.type
_entity_poly.pdbx_seq_one_letter_code
_entity_poly.pdbx_strand_id
1 'polypeptide(L)'
;MVPVLVAVLVTFSAISAAAQAQATAVGCNWHCYRVTLPLGLAIREVIDDGSFVTLEDGSVWEIRLSQRPVASSWKPGDFVRLKTIWAPVNGFEILLAHGDSDRAEARLAGRGSPPDSRLD
;
A
#
# COMPACT_ATOMS: atom_id res chain seq x y z
N MET A 1 22.30 34.43 -63.63
CA MET A 1 22.84 34.60 -62.26
C MET A 1 21.73 34.23 -61.29
N VAL A 2 22.05 33.33 -60.37
CA VAL A 2 21.15 32.50 -59.53
C VAL A 2 20.61 33.28 -58.33
N PRO A 3 19.31 33.15 -57.94
CA PRO A 3 18.90 33.43 -56.58
C PRO A 3 18.90 32.12 -55.77
N VAL A 4 19.79 32.04 -54.77
CA VAL A 4 19.83 30.96 -53.79
C VAL A 4 18.73 31.21 -52.77
N LEU A 5 17.73 30.34 -52.74
CA LEU A 5 16.65 30.35 -51.75
C LEU A 5 17.12 29.56 -50.52
N VAL A 6 17.27 30.25 -49.39
CA VAL A 6 17.66 29.66 -48.10
C VAL A 6 16.43 29.02 -47.46
N ALA A 7 16.43 27.69 -47.35
CA ALA A 7 15.42 26.93 -46.63
C ALA A 7 15.74 26.95 -45.12
N VAL A 8 14.85 27.54 -44.32
CA VAL A 8 14.94 27.53 -42.85
C VAL A 8 14.33 26.23 -42.33
N LEU A 9 15.18 25.33 -41.82
CA LEU A 9 14.77 24.15 -41.03
C LEU A 9 14.27 24.62 -39.65
N VAL A 10 12.99 24.42 -39.35
CA VAL A 10 12.46 24.55 -37.98
C VAL A 10 12.53 23.17 -37.33
N THR A 11 13.53 22.96 -36.49
CA THR A 11 13.71 21.72 -35.74
C THR A 11 12.88 21.71 -34.47
N PHE A 12 12.08 20.64 -34.36
CA PHE A 12 11.43 20.03 -33.20
C PHE A 12 11.91 20.47 -31.81
N SER A 13 10.93 20.66 -30.91
CA SER A 13 11.07 20.30 -29.50
C SER A 13 9.73 19.79 -29.01
N ALA A 14 9.55 18.46 -29.07
CA ALA A 14 8.51 17.80 -28.30
C ALA A 14 8.85 18.02 -26.83
N ILE A 15 8.09 18.88 -26.16
CA ILE A 15 8.21 19.09 -24.73
C ILE A 15 7.63 17.82 -24.09
N SER A 16 8.48 16.82 -23.87
CA SER A 16 8.19 15.74 -22.94
C SER A 16 8.03 16.40 -21.57
N ALA A 17 6.79 16.72 -21.21
CA ALA A 17 6.42 17.04 -19.84
C ALA A 17 6.62 15.76 -19.02
N ALA A 18 7.87 15.51 -18.63
CA ALA A 18 8.20 14.63 -17.55
C ALA A 18 7.55 15.25 -16.31
N ALA A 19 6.34 14.80 -15.98
CA ALA A 19 5.76 14.98 -14.67
C ALA A 19 6.63 14.20 -13.67
N GLN A 20 7.77 14.79 -13.32
CA GLN A 20 8.63 14.34 -12.24
C GLN A 20 7.92 14.68 -10.93
N ALA A 21 6.88 13.92 -10.59
CA ALA A 21 6.50 13.76 -9.20
C ALA A 21 7.50 12.79 -8.58
N GLN A 22 8.73 13.28 -8.35
CA GLN A 22 9.66 12.65 -7.43
C GLN A 22 9.02 12.78 -6.04
N ALA A 23 8.20 11.81 -5.67
CA ALA A 23 7.86 11.59 -4.28
C ALA A 23 9.18 11.31 -3.58
N THR A 24 9.77 12.34 -2.98
CA THR A 24 10.83 12.17 -2.00
C THR A 24 10.23 11.35 -0.88
N ALA A 25 10.40 10.03 -0.95
CA ALA A 25 10.27 9.16 0.20
C ALA A 25 11.40 9.57 1.15
N VAL A 26 11.18 10.66 1.89
CA VAL A 26 11.98 11.05 3.03
C VAL A 26 12.04 9.81 3.90
N GLY A 27 13.27 9.32 4.09
CA GLY A 27 13.57 8.14 4.89
C GLY A 27 13.03 8.31 6.29
N CYS A 28 11.81 7.85 6.48
CA CYS A 28 11.16 7.83 7.76
C CYS A 28 11.09 6.36 8.17
N ASN A 29 11.95 6.01 9.11
CA ASN A 29 11.73 4.83 9.93
C ASN A 29 10.55 5.09 10.87
N TRP A 30 9.89 4.01 11.27
CA TRP A 30 8.54 3.94 11.88
C TRP A 30 8.24 4.92 13.03
N HIS A 31 9.26 5.49 13.67
CA HIS A 31 9.12 6.49 14.73
C HIS A 31 8.66 7.89 14.27
N CYS A 32 8.65 8.18 12.97
CA CYS A 32 8.23 9.50 12.48
C CYS A 32 6.72 9.68 12.33
N TYR A 33 5.93 8.61 12.53
CA TYR A 33 4.49 8.66 12.32
C TYR A 33 3.76 8.28 13.59
N ARG A 34 3.02 9.21 14.18
CA ARG A 34 1.80 8.81 14.88
C ARG A 34 0.86 8.29 13.80
N VAL A 35 0.96 7.00 13.48
CA VAL A 35 0.00 6.33 12.61
C VAL A 35 -1.30 6.28 13.42
N THR A 36 -2.23 7.18 13.12
CA THR A 36 -3.60 7.01 13.58
C THR A 36 -4.13 5.78 12.86
N LEU A 37 -4.22 4.66 13.57
CA LEU A 37 -4.83 3.47 13.00
C LEU A 37 -6.32 3.75 12.76
N PRO A 38 -6.84 3.44 11.57
CA PRO A 38 -8.28 3.44 11.35
C PRO A 38 -8.92 2.39 12.27
N LEU A 39 -10.19 2.61 12.63
CA LEU A 39 -10.94 1.68 13.50
C LEU A 39 -11.05 0.28 12.88
N GLY A 40 -11.09 0.21 11.55
CA GLY A 40 -11.11 -0.99 10.76
C GLY A 40 -11.17 -0.66 9.28
N LEU A 41 -10.89 -1.65 8.44
CA LEU A 41 -10.91 -1.56 6.99
C LEU A 41 -11.39 -2.87 6.39
N ALA A 42 -11.93 -2.82 5.18
CA ALA A 42 -12.19 -4.02 4.41
C ALA A 42 -10.89 -4.69 3.94
N ILE A 43 -10.87 -6.02 3.94
CA ILE A 43 -9.83 -6.82 3.31
C ILE A 43 -9.97 -6.66 1.80
N ARG A 44 -8.88 -6.26 1.16
CA ARG A 44 -8.75 -6.25 -0.30
C ARG A 44 -8.31 -7.61 -0.82
N GLU A 45 -7.32 -8.21 -0.15
CA GLU A 45 -6.70 -9.45 -0.61
C GLU A 45 -6.06 -10.22 0.56
N VAL A 46 -6.12 -11.55 0.49
CA VAL A 46 -5.34 -12.46 1.36
C VAL A 46 -4.32 -13.17 0.49
N ILE A 47 -3.05 -13.08 0.85
CA ILE A 47 -1.90 -13.50 0.03
C ILE A 47 -1.12 -14.59 0.76
N ASP A 48 -0.62 -15.57 0.00
CA ASP A 48 0.26 -16.64 0.49
C ASP A 48 -0.34 -17.37 1.71
N ASP A 49 -1.55 -17.89 1.52
CA ASP A 49 -2.31 -18.66 2.52
C ASP A 49 -2.40 -17.97 3.89
N GLY A 50 -2.76 -16.69 3.87
CA GLY A 50 -2.92 -15.88 5.09
C GLY A 50 -1.61 -15.34 5.67
N SER A 51 -0.47 -15.51 4.98
CA SER A 51 0.79 -14.92 5.41
C SER A 51 0.79 -13.39 5.33
N PHE A 52 0.07 -12.83 4.35
CA PHE A 52 -0.13 -11.40 4.23
C PHE A 52 -1.60 -11.05 3.96
N VAL A 53 -2.04 -9.91 4.49
CA VAL A 53 -3.37 -9.36 4.25
C VAL A 53 -3.21 -7.92 3.76
N THR A 54 -3.83 -7.63 2.62
CA THR A 54 -3.90 -6.27 2.09
C THR A 54 -5.26 -5.68 2.38
N LEU A 55 -5.30 -4.46 2.91
CA LEU A 55 -6.54 -3.75 3.22
C LEU A 55 -6.91 -2.75 2.10
N GLU A 56 -8.13 -2.23 2.14
CA GLU A 56 -8.67 -1.33 1.10
C GLU A 56 -7.86 -0.04 0.91
N ASP A 57 -7.20 0.45 1.97
CA ASP A 57 -6.30 1.61 1.92
C ASP A 57 -4.93 1.30 1.27
N GLY A 58 -4.73 0.04 0.85
CA GLY A 58 -3.49 -0.45 0.27
C GLY A 58 -2.43 -0.83 1.30
N SER A 59 -2.68 -0.72 2.60
CA SER A 59 -1.76 -1.22 3.61
C SER A 59 -1.62 -2.75 3.53
N VAL A 60 -0.39 -3.25 3.65
CA VAL A 60 -0.07 -4.68 3.61
C VAL A 60 0.45 -5.09 4.98
N TRP A 61 -0.16 -6.11 5.55
CA TRP A 61 0.09 -6.59 6.90
C TRP A 61 0.60 -8.02 6.84
N GLU A 62 1.78 -8.26 7.41
CA GLU A 62 2.29 -9.61 7.61
C GLU A 62 1.62 -10.20 8.85
N ILE A 63 1.12 -11.43 8.72
CA ILE A 63 0.46 -12.15 9.79
C ILE A 63 1.45 -13.06 10.51
N ARG A 64 1.38 -13.03 11.85
CA ARG A 64 2.18 -13.90 12.71
C ARG A 64 1.91 -15.37 12.38
N LEU A 65 2.98 -16.16 12.27
CA LEU A 65 2.94 -17.54 11.77
C LEU A 65 1.84 -18.41 12.41
N SER A 66 1.64 -18.32 13.73
CA SER A 66 0.66 -19.10 14.48
C SER A 66 -0.80 -18.79 14.13
N GLN A 67 -1.08 -17.64 13.50
CA GLN A 67 -2.42 -17.16 13.18
C GLN A 67 -2.70 -17.13 11.67
N ARG A 68 -1.74 -17.52 10.82
CA ARG A 68 -1.94 -17.61 9.36
C ARG A 68 -3.11 -18.53 8.97
N PRO A 69 -3.32 -19.71 9.61
CA PRO A 69 -4.48 -20.54 9.30
C PRO A 69 -5.84 -19.88 9.60
N VAL A 70 -5.87 -18.92 10.54
CA VAL A 70 -7.09 -18.12 10.78
C VAL A 70 -7.24 -17.10 9.66
N ALA A 71 -6.18 -16.36 9.34
CA ALA A 71 -6.20 -15.33 8.31
C ALA A 71 -6.46 -15.88 6.90
N SER A 72 -6.05 -17.12 6.60
CA SER A 72 -6.29 -17.76 5.30
C SER A 72 -7.77 -18.02 5.01
N SER A 73 -8.61 -18.08 6.04
CA SER A 73 -10.05 -18.24 5.91
C SER A 73 -10.78 -16.94 5.56
N TRP A 74 -10.12 -15.79 5.74
CA TRP A 74 -10.69 -14.48 5.47
C TRP A 74 -10.82 -14.23 3.97
N LYS A 75 -11.76 -13.37 3.60
CA LYS A 75 -12.12 -13.13 2.20
C LYS A 75 -12.06 -11.63 1.86
N PRO A 76 -11.81 -11.29 0.58
CA PRO A 76 -12.01 -9.93 0.10
C PRO A 76 -13.42 -9.42 0.44
N GLY A 77 -13.49 -8.19 0.97
CA GLY A 77 -14.71 -7.56 1.46
C GLY A 77 -14.99 -7.77 2.96
N ASP A 78 -14.35 -8.75 3.61
CA ASP A 78 -14.49 -8.93 5.06
C ASP A 78 -13.92 -7.73 5.82
N PHE A 79 -14.60 -7.28 6.87
CA PHE A 79 -14.17 -6.13 7.65
C PHE A 79 -13.33 -6.56 8.85
N VAL A 80 -12.10 -6.03 8.95
CA VAL A 80 -11.23 -6.25 10.10
C VAL A 80 -11.08 -4.97 10.90
N ARG A 81 -11.23 -5.07 12.22
CA ARG A 81 -10.87 -3.98 13.14
C ARG A 81 -9.39 -4.02 13.43
N LEU A 82 -8.73 -2.87 13.44
CA LEU A 82 -7.32 -2.77 13.78
C LEU A 82 -7.16 -2.21 15.20
N LYS A 83 -6.30 -2.83 16.01
CA LYS A 83 -6.00 -2.38 17.38
C LYS A 83 -4.53 -2.57 17.69
N THR A 84 -3.92 -1.60 18.37
CA THR A 84 -2.57 -1.80 18.94
C THR A 84 -2.66 -2.71 20.16
N ILE A 85 -1.71 -3.65 20.29
CA ILE A 85 -1.57 -4.51 21.47
C ILE A 85 -0.37 -4.10 22.33
N TRP A 86 -0.52 -4.24 23.65
CA TRP A 86 0.44 -3.71 24.62
C TRP A 86 1.65 -4.63 24.85
N ALA A 87 1.54 -5.91 24.53
CA ALA A 87 2.60 -6.90 24.70
C ALA A 87 2.85 -7.67 23.40
N PRO A 88 3.41 -7.00 22.36
CA PRO A 88 3.65 -7.63 21.07
C PRO A 88 4.72 -8.72 21.17
N VAL A 89 4.55 -9.79 20.39
CA VAL A 89 5.57 -10.80 20.22
C VAL A 89 6.28 -10.55 18.90
N ASN A 90 7.61 -10.49 18.90
CA ASN A 90 8.45 -10.36 17.70
C ASN A 90 8.09 -9.17 16.78
N GLY A 91 7.58 -8.07 17.36
CA GLY A 91 7.18 -6.88 16.60
C GLY A 91 5.93 -7.11 15.74
N PHE A 92 4.96 -7.89 16.25
CA PHE A 92 3.60 -7.99 15.73
C PHE A 92 2.65 -7.21 16.66
N GLU A 93 2.66 -5.88 16.56
CA GLU A 93 1.97 -4.97 17.47
C GLU A 93 0.54 -4.60 17.12
N ILE A 94 0.03 -5.04 15.97
CA ILE A 94 -1.34 -4.78 15.56
C ILE A 94 -2.17 -6.06 15.61
N LEU A 95 -3.38 -5.98 16.15
CA LEU A 95 -4.38 -7.03 16.09
C LEU A 95 -5.40 -6.68 15.00
N LEU A 96 -5.49 -7.54 13.98
CA LEU A 96 -6.60 -7.55 13.03
C LEU A 96 -7.68 -8.48 13.60
N ALA A 97 -8.88 -7.96 13.84
CA ALA A 97 -9.99 -8.73 14.39
C ALA A 97 -11.16 -8.79 13.41
N HIS A 98 -11.49 -10.00 12.95
CA HIS A 98 -12.64 -10.32 12.12
C HIS A 98 -13.75 -10.93 13.01
N GLY A 99 -14.86 -10.21 13.19
CA GLY A 99 -15.89 -10.61 14.16
C GLY A 99 -15.36 -10.66 15.60
N ASP A 100 -15.84 -11.61 16.40
CA ASP A 100 -15.51 -11.70 17.83
C ASP A 100 -14.43 -12.76 18.14
N SER A 101 -14.31 -13.77 17.27
CA SER A 101 -13.49 -14.96 17.51
C SER A 101 -12.17 -14.93 16.73
N ASP A 102 -12.22 -14.42 15.50
CA ASP A 102 -11.12 -14.54 14.56
C ASP A 102 -10.22 -13.32 14.67
N ARG A 103 -8.95 -13.58 14.97
CA ARG A 103 -7.97 -12.52 15.19
C ARG A 103 -6.58 -12.97 14.86
N ALA A 104 -5.82 -12.06 14.29
CA ALA A 104 -4.43 -12.28 13.93
C ALA A 104 -3.57 -11.10 14.37
N GLU A 105 -2.45 -11.40 15.02
CA GLU A 105 -1.39 -10.42 15.27
C GLU A 105 -0.65 -10.19 13.97
N ALA A 106 -0.38 -8.93 13.69
CA ALA A 106 0.16 -8.46 12.45
C ALA A 106 1.19 -7.35 12.67
N ARG A 107 2.04 -7.17 11.69
CA ARG A 107 2.93 -6.02 11.56
C ARG A 107 2.84 -5.44 10.17
N LEU A 108 3.09 -4.14 10.06
CA LEU A 108 3.04 -3.48 8.76
C LEU A 108 4.21 -3.96 7.91
N ALA A 109 3.92 -4.61 6.79
CA ALA A 109 4.91 -5.10 5.84
C ALA A 109 5.19 -4.08 4.73
N GLY A 110 4.23 -3.19 4.46
CA GLY A 110 4.38 -2.12 3.46
C GLY A 110 3.04 -1.54 3.03
N ARG A 111 3.04 -0.90 1.85
CA ARG A 111 1.82 -0.50 1.14
C ARG A 111 1.90 -1.00 -0.29
N GLY A 112 0.84 -1.65 -0.75
CA GLY A 112 0.62 -1.89 -2.17
C GLY A 112 0.15 -0.60 -2.86
N SER A 113 0.24 -0.57 -4.18
CA SER A 113 -0.33 0.54 -4.95
C SER A 113 -1.83 0.66 -4.65
N PRO A 114 -2.37 1.88 -4.50
CA PRO A 114 -3.82 2.10 -4.53
C PRO A 114 -4.38 1.56 -5.85
N PRO A 115 -5.64 1.08 -5.89
CA PRO A 115 -6.31 0.85 -7.17
C PRO A 115 -6.29 2.16 -7.97
N ASP A 116 -5.96 2.05 -9.26
CA ASP A 116 -5.75 3.19 -10.16
C ASP A 116 -7.06 4.01 -10.24
N SER A 117 -7.14 5.11 -9.49
CA SER A 117 -8.31 6.00 -9.44
C SER A 117 -8.36 6.93 -10.65
N ARG A 118 -7.96 6.42 -11.82
CA ARG A 118 -7.73 7.19 -13.06
C ARG A 118 -8.76 6.90 -14.16
N LEU A 119 -9.89 6.30 -13.81
CA LEU A 119 -11.01 6.05 -14.72
C LEU A 119 -12.22 6.85 -14.25
N ASP A 120 -12.23 8.14 -14.57
CA ASP A 120 -13.42 9.00 -14.71
C ASP A 120 -13.17 9.98 -15.87
#